data_AF-A0A357V128-F1
#
_entry.id   AF-A0A357V128-F1
#
_cell.length_a   1.000
_cell.length_b   1.000
_cell.length_c   1.000
_cell.angle_alpha   90.00
_cell.angle_beta   90.00
_cell.angle_gamma   90.00
#
_symmetry.space_group_name_H-M   'P 1'
#
loop_
_entity.id
_entity.type
_entity.pdbx_description
1 polymer ?
#
loop_
_entity_poly.entity_id
_entity_poly.type
_entity_poly.pdbx_seq_one_letter_code
_entity_poly.pdbx_strand_id
1 'polypeptide(L)' 'MTVEVNVPTLGESVTEATVGKWTKSPGDAVAMDEALVELET' A
#
# COMPACT_ATOMS: atom_id res chain seq x y z
N MET A 1 -14.24 -8.93 7.93
CA MET A 1 -13.36 -7.91 8.54
C MET A 1 -12.59 -7.29 7.39
N THR A 2 -12.68 -5.97 7.22
CA THR A 2 -11.90 -5.21 6.23
C THR A 2 -10.91 -4.36 7.01
N VAL A 3 -9.65 -4.35 6.58
CA VAL A 3 -8.60 -3.50 7.15
C VAL A 3 -8.41 -2.34 6.21
N GLU A 4 -8.51 -1.11 6.74
CA GLU A 4 -8.18 0.09 5.98
C GLU A 4 -6.66 0.24 5.94
N VAL A 5 -6.10 0.29 4.73
CA VAL A 5 -4.69 0.51 4.49
C VAL A 5 -4.52 1.95 4.03
N ASN A 6 -4.13 2.82 4.95
CA ASN A 6 -3.90 4.23 4.66
C ASN A 6 -2.49 4.43 4.11
N VAL A 7 -2.39 5.12 2.99
CA VAL A 7 -1.10 5.54 2.45
C VAL A 7 -0.52 6.64 3.36
N PRO A 8 0.68 6.44 3.94
CA PRO A 8 1.34 7.48 4.72
C PRO A 8 1.88 8.58 3.81
N THR A 9 2.20 9.75 4.39
CA THR A 9 2.85 10.84 3.65
C THR A 9 4.20 10.37 3.11
N LEU A 10 4.36 10.34 1.78
CA LEU A 10 5.55 9.80 1.11
C LEU A 10 6.73 10.79 1.08
N GLY A 11 6.53 12.03 1.53
CA GLY A 11 7.54 13.05 1.71
C GLY A 11 6.87 14.41 1.97
N GLU A 12 7.62 15.40 2.47
CA GLU A 12 7.08 16.73 2.78
C GLU A 12 6.38 17.41 1.57
N SER A 13 6.75 17.02 0.35
CA SER A 13 6.23 17.57 -0.91
C SER A 13 5.41 16.58 -1.75
N VAL A 14 5.20 15.34 -1.29
CA VAL A 14 4.50 14.30 -2.07
C VAL A 14 3.13 14.06 -1.45
N THR A 15 2.10 14.65 -2.05
CA THR A 15 0.70 14.56 -1.61
C THR A 15 -0.09 13.46 -2.31
N GLU A 16 0.37 13.01 -3.47
CA GLU A 16 -0.26 11.99 -4.28
C GLU A 16 0.77 10.95 -4.71
N ALA A 17 0.37 9.70 -4.74
CA ALA A 17 1.13 8.61 -5.31
C ALA A 17 0.21 7.69 -6.10
N THR A 18 0.75 7.17 -7.19
CA THR A 18 0.09 6.22 -8.06
C THR A 18 0.27 4.82 -7.49
N VAL A 19 -0.84 4.06 -7.47
CA VAL A 19 -0.78 2.63 -7.16
C VAL A 19 -0.13 1.92 -8.34
N GLY A 20 1.12 1.51 -8.18
CA GLY A 20 1.89 0.84 -9.23
C GLY A 20 1.46 -0.62 -9.35
N LYS A 21 1.88 -1.45 -8.39
CA LYS A 21 1.63 -2.89 -8.42
C LYS A 21 1.18 -3.43 -7.08
N TRP A 22 0.10 -4.21 -7.10
CA TRP A 22 -0.31 -5.01 -5.94
C TRP A 22 0.56 -6.25 -5.84
N THR A 23 1.23 -6.41 -4.71
CA THR A 23 1.97 -7.62 -4.36
C THR A 23 1.01 -8.69 -3.85
N LYS A 24 -0.10 -8.29 -3.23
CA LYS A 24 -1.14 -9.18 -2.70
C LYS A 24 -2.34 -9.32 -3.61
N SER A 25 -2.84 -10.55 -3.74
CA SER A 25 -4.06 -10.87 -4.49
C SER A 25 -5.27 -11.03 -3.55
N PRO A 26 -6.50 -10.90 -4.07
CA PRO A 26 -7.70 -11.15 -3.28
C PRO A 26 -7.71 -12.57 -2.70
N GLY A 27 -7.80 -12.68 -1.37
CA GLY A 27 -7.80 -13.96 -0.65
C GLY A 27 -6.44 -14.38 -0.10
N ASP A 28 -5.36 -13.67 -0.40
CA ASP A 28 -4.06 -13.87 0.26
C ASP A 28 -4.11 -13.46 1.75
N ALA A 29 -3.41 -14.23 2.57
CA ALA A 29 -3.16 -13.85 3.96
C ALA A 29 -2.15 -12.69 4.01
N VAL A 30 -2.41 -11.71 4.85
CA VAL A 30 -1.51 -10.58 5.09
C VAL A 30 -0.81 -10.77 6.43
N ALA A 31 0.53 -10.77 6.43
CA ALA A 31 1.33 -10.80 7.64
C ALA A 31 1.86 -9.41 8.01
N MET A 32 2.27 -9.25 9.27
CA MET A 32 2.98 -8.05 9.73
C MET A 32 4.35 -7.97 9.03
N ASP A 33 4.80 -6.75 8.73
CA ASP A 33 6.03 -6.46 7.97
C ASP A 33 6.03 -6.92 6.52
N GLU A 34 4.87 -7.27 5.96
CA GLU A 34 4.74 -7.68 4.57
C GLU A 34 4.34 -6.53 3.64
N ALA A 35 4.98 -6.43 2.48
CA ALA A 35 4.63 -5.46 1.44
C ALA A 35 3.32 -5.84 0.74
N LEU A 36 2.34 -4.94 0.75
CA LEU A 36 1.02 -5.15 0.15
C LEU A 36 0.93 -4.58 -1.27
N VAL A 37 1.44 -3.37 -1.44
CA VAL A 37 1.31 -2.57 -2.65
C VAL A 37 2.54 -1.69 -2.80
N GLU A 38 3.03 -1.60 -4.03
CA GLU A 38 4.08 -0.68 -4.42
C GLU A 38 3.45 0.62 -4.89
N LEU A 39 3.87 1.72 -4.28
CA LEU A 39 3.43 3.07 -4.60
C LEU A 39 4.56 3.79 -5.35
N GLU A 40 4.18 4.47 -6.43
CA GLU A 40 5.07 5.27 -7.26
C GLU A 40 4.66 6.75 -7.16
N THR A 41 5.63 7.66 -7.02
CA THR A 41 5.39 9.11 -6.87
C THR A 41 5.51 9.84 -8.20
#